data_AF-Q92H45-F1
#
_entry.id   AF-Q92H45-F1
#
_cell.length_a   1.000
_cell.length_b   1.000
_cell.length_c   1.000
_cell.angle_alpha   90.00
_cell.angle_beta   90.00
_cell.angle_gamma   90.00
#
_symmetry.space_group_name_H-M   'P 1'
#
loop_
_entity.id
_entity.type
_entity.pdbx_description
1 polymer ?
#
loop_
_entity_poly.entity_id
_entity_poly.type
_entity_poly.pdbx_seq_one_letter_code
_entity_poly.pdbx_strand_id
1 'polypeptide(L)' 'MQDRLDYIVQQILAVAKDKIVLIILYGSYARGDWVKDMYTEDHTTYSYTSDFDFLVEKKVNLRSMLL' A
#
# COMPACT_ATOMS: atom_id res chain seq x y z
N MET A 1 10.46 -5.50 -7.24
CA MET A 1 9.32 -5.20 -6.34
C MET A 1 9.54 -3.90 -5.59
N GLN A 2 10.78 -3.62 -5.14
CA GLN A 2 11.17 -2.33 -4.57
C GLN A 2 10.76 -1.12 -5.44
N ASP A 3 11.07 -1.15 -6.75
CA ASP A 3 10.71 -0.07 -7.68
C ASP A 3 9.21 0.26 -7.69
N ARG A 4 8.36 -0.75 -7.48
CA ARG A 4 6.90 -0.57 -7.42
C ARG A 4 6.48 0.11 -6.11
N LEU A 5 7.11 -0.24 -4.99
CA LEU A 5 6.88 0.43 -3.70
C LEU A 5 7.34 1.89 -3.76
N ASP A 6 8.53 2.12 -4.31
CA ASP A 6 9.08 3.46 -4.47
C ASP A 6 8.16 4.31 -5.35
N TYR A 7 7.65 3.75 -6.44
CA TYR A 7 6.65 4.42 -7.28
C TYR A 7 5.37 4.76 -6.50
N ILE A 8 4.81 3.82 -5.73
CA ILE A 8 3.60 4.07 -4.93
C ILE A 8 3.83 5.19 -3.91
N VAL A 9 4.95 5.14 -3.19
CA VAL A 9 5.31 6.18 -2.21
C VAL A 9 5.47 7.53 -2.90
N GLN A 10 6.12 7.60 -4.05
CA GLN A 10 6.22 8.82 -4.84
C GLN A 10 4.85 9.38 -5.26
N GLN A 11 3.92 8.52 -5.69
CA GLN A 11 2.56 8.96 -6.03
C GLN A 11 1.81 9.52 -4.82
N ILE A 12 1.90 8.86 -3.66
CA ILE A 12 1.30 9.35 -2.40
C ILE A 12 1.86 10.74 -2.05
N LEU A 13 3.18 10.88 -2.08
CA LEU A 13 3.86 12.15 -1.76
C LEU A 13 3.54 13.25 -2.79
N ALA A 14 3.42 12.92 -4.07
CA ALA A 14 3.07 13.88 -5.11
C ALA A 14 1.66 14.49 -4.90
N VAL A 15 0.70 13.68 -4.49
CA VAL A 15 -0.68 14.11 -4.25
C VAL A 15 -0.82 14.86 -2.93
N ALA A 16 -0.28 14.30 -1.85
CA ALA A 16 -0.49 14.82 -0.50
C ALA A 16 0.55 15.87 -0.06
N LYS A 17 1.65 16.03 -0.80
CA LYS A 17 2.71 17.02 -0.58
C LYS A 17 3.22 16.99 0.88
N ASP A 18 3.27 18.15 1.53
CA ASP A 18 3.77 18.37 2.89
C ASP A 18 2.75 18.04 3.99
N LYS A 19 1.59 17.49 3.61
CA LYS A 19 0.51 17.12 4.54
C LYS A 19 0.72 15.75 5.16
N ILE A 20 1.59 14.90 4.59
CA ILE A 20 1.86 13.58 5.15
C ILE A 20 2.78 13.69 6.36
N VAL A 21 2.46 12.94 7.41
CA VAL A 21 3.28 12.80 8.61
C VAL A 21 4.01 11.46 8.60
N LEU A 22 3.35 10.41 8.14
CA LEU A 22 3.87 9.04 8.17
C LEU A 22 3.25 8.19 7.07
N ILE A 23 4.06 7.33 6.45
CA ILE A 23 3.63 6.26 5.55
C ILE A 23 4.20 4.96 6.14
N ILE A 24 3.33 4.00 6.42
CA ILE A 24 3.71 2.68 6.96
C ILE A 24 3.32 1.62 5.94
N LEU A 25 4.29 0.81 5.52
CA LEU A 25 4.02 -0.46 4.84
C LEU A 25 3.79 -1.52 5.93
N TYR A 26 2.63 -2.17 5.89
CA TYR A 26 2.29 -3.26 6.80
C TYR A 26 1.76 -4.46 6.03
N GLY A 27 1.15 -5.40 6.73
CA GLY A 27 0.53 -6.56 6.09
C GLY A 27 1.53 -7.61 5.63
N SER A 28 1.07 -8.48 4.71
CA SER A 28 1.80 -9.72 4.39
C SER A 28 3.15 -9.48 3.72
N TYR A 29 3.22 -8.47 2.86
CA TYR A 29 4.47 -8.08 2.24
C TYR A 29 5.51 -7.58 3.24
N ALA A 30 5.11 -6.74 4.21
CA ALA A 30 6.01 -6.23 5.23
C ALA A 30 6.53 -7.33 6.18
N ARG A 31 5.71 -8.34 6.47
CA ARG A 31 6.11 -9.50 7.30
C ARG A 31 6.96 -10.52 6.56
N GLY A 32 6.97 -10.48 5.22
CA GLY A 32 7.67 -11.45 4.39
C GLY A 32 6.89 -12.75 4.14
N ASP A 33 5.61 -12.81 4.53
CA ASP A 33 4.70 -13.95 4.30
C ASP A 33 3.70 -13.70 3.15
N TRP A 34 4.03 -12.75 2.25
CA TRP A 34 3.25 -12.51 1.04
C TRP A 34 3.28 -13.71 0.09
N VAL A 35 2.18 -13.90 -0.62
CA VAL A 35 2.01 -15.03 -1.54
C VAL A 35 1.92 -14.52 -2.96
N LYS A 36 2.62 -15.20 -3.87
CA LYS A 36 2.40 -15.10 -5.30
C LYS A 36 2.42 -16.51 -5.86
N ASP A 37 1.25 -16.97 -6.27
CA ASP A 37 1.07 -18.34 -6.68
C ASP A 37 0.18 -18.41 -7.92
N MET A 38 0.37 -19.49 -8.68
CA MET A 38 -0.39 -19.81 -9.87
C MET A 38 -0.47 -21.33 -10.00
N TYR A 39 -1.69 -21.86 -10.11
CA TYR A 39 -1.93 -23.29 -10.24
C TYR A 39 -3.05 -23.57 -11.25
N THR A 40 -3.04 -24.77 -11.82
CA THR A 40 -4.06 -25.22 -12.78
C THR A 40 -4.83 -26.39 -12.20
N GLU A 41 -6.16 -26.30 -12.20
CA GLU A 41 -7.09 -27.33 -11.76
C GLU A 41 -8.23 -27.42 -12.79
N ASP A 42 -8.57 -28.63 -13.24
CA ASP A 42 -9.63 -28.90 -14.24
C ASP A 42 -9.56 -27.98 -15.47
N HIS A 43 -8.39 -27.89 -16.09
CA HIS A 43 -8.10 -27.03 -17.25
C HIS A 43 -8.28 -25.52 -17.01
N THR A 44 -8.51 -25.10 -15.77
CA THR A 44 -8.65 -23.70 -15.36
C THR A 44 -7.38 -23.27 -14.62
N THR A 45 -6.81 -22.13 -15.01
CA THR A 45 -5.63 -21.57 -14.34
C THR A 45 -6.08 -20.47 -13.37
N TYR A 46 -5.70 -20.64 -12.11
CA TYR A 46 -5.92 -19.70 -11.03
C TYR A 46 -4.60 -18.99 -10.72
N SER A 47 -4.69 -17.71 -10.42
CA SER A 47 -3.53 -16.94 -9.95
C SER A 47 -3.94 -16.08 -8.77
N TYR A 48 -3.05 -16.01 -7.78
CA TYR A 48 -3.19 -15.15 -6.62
C TYR A 48 -1.90 -14.40 -6.40
N THR A 49 -2.00 -13.12 -6.06
CA THR A 49 -0.87 -12.30 -5.66
C THR A 49 -1.33 -11.38 -4.55
N SER A 50 -0.65 -11.42 -3.41
CA SER A 50 -0.89 -10.50 -2.31
C SER A 50 -0.72 -9.04 -2.74
N ASP A 51 -1.50 -8.18 -2.13
CA ASP A 51 -1.45 -6.74 -2.27
C ASP A 51 -0.36 -6.11 -1.40
N PHE A 52 -0.29 -4.78 -1.46
CA PHE A 52 0.54 -3.97 -0.56
C PHE A 52 -0.37 -3.15 0.34
N ASP A 53 -0.25 -3.37 1.64
CA ASP A 53 -1.02 -2.65 2.64
C ASP A 53 -0.26 -1.40 3.11
N PHE A 54 -0.87 -0.22 2.91
CA PHE A 54 -0.30 1.06 3.33
C PHE A 54 -1.24 1.79 4.29
N LEU A 55 -0.67 2.29 5.39
CA LEU A 55 -1.32 3.23 6.28
C LEU A 55 -0.65 4.60 6.12
N VAL A 56 -1.45 5.63 5.89
CA VAL A 56 -0.96 6.98 5.62
C VAL A 56 -1.60 7.97 6.60
N GLU A 57 -0.78 8.56 7.46
CA GLU A 57 -1.19 9.59 8.40
C GLU A 57 -0.94 10.97 7.81
N LYS A 58 -1.92 11.86 7.95
CA LYS A 58 -1.83 13.26 7.50
C LYS A 58 -2.00 14.24 8.66
N LYS A 59 -1.40 15.42 8.51
CA LYS A 59 -1.67 16.56 9.38
C LYS A 59 -3.15 16.93 9.26
N VAL A 60 -3.83 17.00 10.41
CA VAL A 60 -5.19 17.52 10.50
C VAL A 60 -5.11 18.92 11.10
N ASN A 61 -5.75 19.90 10.46
CA ASN A 61 -5.96 21.19 11.08
C ASN A 61 -7.20 21.08 11.99
N LEU A 62 -6.98 21.03 13.30
CA LEU A 62 -8.06 20.88 14.28
C LEU A 62 -9.05 22.05 14.28
N ARG A 63 -8.69 23.22 13.73
CA ARG A 63 -9.61 24.38 13.62
C ARG A 63 -10.69 24.19 12.56
N SER A 64 -10.51 23.33 11.55
CA SER A 64 -11.51 23.10 10.51
C SER A 64 -12.56 22.04 10.86
N MET A 65 -12.47 21.42 12.05
CA MET A 65 -13.40 20.37 12.52
C MET A 65 -14.40 20.87 13.57
N LEU A 66 -14.26 22.12 14.02
CA LEU A 66 -15.07 22.74 15.09
C LEU A 66 -16.02 23.85 14.56
N LEU A 67 -16.32 23.85 13.26
CA LEU A 67 -17.28 24.74 12.61
C LEU A 67 -18.33 23.93 11.84
#